data_AF-A0A0Q7UV55-F1
#
_entry.id   AF-A0A0Q7UV55-F1
#
_cell.length_a   1.000
_cell.length_b   1.000
_cell.length_c   1.000
_cell.angle_alpha   90.00
_cell.angle_beta   90.00
_cell.angle_gamma   90.00
#
_symmetry.space_group_name_H-M   'P 1'
#
loop_
_entity.id
_entity.type
_entity.pdbx_description
1 polymer ?
#
loop_
_entity_poly.entity_id
_entity_poly.type
_entity_poly.pdbx_seq_one_letter_code
_entity_poly.pdbx_strand_id
1 'polypeptide(L)'
;MLNVPNRKVLLYDEHNDPSVGDYVEFYLNYRGPLRATQRDPKEGSNIKAAHWQLKHAMRKGFHRQLKQQWSVTPFLQDSANTQKPYQVDLLAKEFQLPPWRFVPLVTGRLQLVTGIDILLQRLDNASSSVWSGDIDNRIKTIIDALEVPRSNDGYAELTPDSHEDPFFCLLENDRYLNHVAVETANLLDAPDGADMSYADVRIKVRIRPDNLIWDNIGF
;
A
#
# COMPACT_ATOMS: atom_id res chain seq x y z
N MET A 1 -28.94 -9.92 15.71
CA MET A 1 -27.73 -10.67 15.35
C MET A 1 -26.54 -9.75 15.53
N LEU A 2 -25.53 -10.14 16.32
CA LEU A 2 -24.27 -9.40 16.40
C LEU A 2 -23.59 -9.50 15.03
N ASN A 3 -23.24 -8.37 14.42
CA ASN A 3 -22.46 -8.34 13.19
C ASN A 3 -21.02 -8.71 13.55
N VAL A 4 -20.67 -9.98 13.43
CA VAL A 4 -19.32 -10.46 13.73
C VAL A 4 -18.42 -10.07 12.55
N PRO A 5 -17.27 -9.41 12.79
CA PRO A 5 -16.34 -9.10 11.70
C PRO A 5 -15.94 -10.37 10.96
N ASN A 6 -15.97 -10.29 9.63
CA ASN A 6 -15.60 -11.39 8.76
C ASN A 6 -14.14 -11.19 8.33
N ARG A 7 -13.25 -12.10 8.79
CA ARG A 7 -11.86 -12.17 8.35
C ARG A 7 -11.74 -13.18 7.20
N LYS A 8 -11.17 -12.74 6.09
CA LYS A 8 -10.87 -13.57 4.92
C LYS A 8 -9.38 -13.46 4.57
N VAL A 9 -8.72 -14.60 4.41
CA VAL A 9 -7.36 -14.65 3.83
C VAL A 9 -7.51 -14.75 2.32
N LEU A 10 -6.88 -13.83 1.60
CA LEU A 10 -7.02 -13.69 0.14
C LEU A 10 -5.81 -14.25 -0.60
N LEU A 11 -4.64 -14.14 0.01
CA LEU A 11 -3.39 -14.67 -0.49
C LEU A 11 -2.61 -15.22 0.70
N TYR A 12 -2.10 -16.44 0.56
CA TYR A 12 -1.26 -17.07 1.56
C TYR A 12 -0.26 -18.00 0.91
N ASP A 13 1.01 -17.76 1.19
CA ASP A 13 2.12 -18.64 0.88
C ASP A 13 2.75 -19.11 2.20
N GLU A 14 2.54 -20.39 2.54
CA GLU A 14 3.02 -20.99 3.79
C GLU A 14 4.55 -21.07 3.85
N HIS A 15 5.23 -21.13 2.71
CA HIS A 15 6.69 -21.14 2.65
C HIS A 15 7.28 -19.74 2.86
N ASN A 16 6.48 -18.71 2.56
CA ASN A 16 6.88 -17.31 2.67
C ASN A 16 6.04 -16.55 3.69
N ASP A 17 5.65 -17.21 4.78
CA ASP A 17 4.86 -16.57 5.84
C ASP A 17 5.69 -15.42 6.46
N PRO A 18 5.25 -14.16 6.34
CA PRO A 18 5.97 -13.00 6.84
C PRO A 18 5.87 -12.84 8.35
N SER A 19 5.18 -13.75 9.05
CA SER A 19 5.06 -13.78 10.52
C SER A 19 6.09 -14.66 11.22
N VAL A 20 6.86 -15.44 10.45
CA VAL A 20 7.81 -16.41 10.98
C VAL A 20 9.21 -15.79 11.03
N GLY A 21 9.81 -15.74 12.22
CA GLY A 21 11.17 -15.22 12.45
C GLY A 21 11.20 -13.79 12.99
N ASP A 22 12.35 -13.13 12.85
CA ASP A 22 12.46 -11.68 13.07
C ASP A 22 11.85 -10.96 11.87
N TYR A 23 11.00 -9.97 12.14
CA TYR A 23 10.35 -9.16 11.11
C TYR A 23 10.14 -7.74 11.60
N VAL A 24 10.10 -6.83 10.63
CA VAL A 24 9.72 -5.44 10.84
C VAL A 24 8.21 -5.33 10.79
N GLU A 25 7.63 -4.69 11.80
CA GLU A 25 6.18 -4.47 11.89
C GLU A 25 5.84 -3.00 12.09
N PHE A 26 4.89 -2.50 11.31
CA PHE A 26 4.32 -1.16 11.51
C PHE A 26 2.90 -1.08 10.93
N TYR A 27 2.24 0.05 11.14
CA TYR A 27 0.90 0.31 10.63
C TYR A 27 0.90 1.46 9.62
N LEU A 28 0.10 1.31 8.58
CA LEU A 28 -0.30 2.38 7.68
C LEU A 28 -1.80 2.63 7.84
N ASN A 29 -2.20 3.90 7.84
CA ASN A 29 -3.60 4.30 7.96
C ASN A 29 -4.02 5.16 6.78
N TYR A 30 -5.26 5.02 6.34
CA TYR A 30 -5.89 5.88 5.35
C TYR A 30 -7.34 6.11 5.72
N ARG A 31 -7.78 7.37 5.68
CA ARG A 31 -9.17 7.74 5.92
C ARG A 31 -9.62 8.66 4.80
N GLY A 32 -10.63 8.24 4.05
CA GLY A 32 -11.09 8.97 2.87
C GLY A 32 -11.88 8.11 1.88
N PRO A 33 -12.17 8.64 0.69
CA PRO A 33 -12.86 7.88 -0.36
C PRO A 33 -12.08 6.63 -0.77
N LEU A 34 -12.77 5.51 -0.89
CA LEU A 34 -12.25 4.24 -1.39
C LEU A 34 -13.32 3.62 -2.30
N ARG A 35 -13.26 3.95 -3.59
CA ARG A 35 -14.16 3.41 -4.61
C ARG A 35 -13.61 2.11 -5.16
N ALA A 36 -14.48 1.14 -5.39
CA ALA A 36 -14.11 -0.05 -6.13
C ALA A 36 -13.71 0.31 -7.57
N THR A 37 -12.63 -0.30 -8.04
CA THR A 37 -12.25 -0.23 -9.45
C THR A 37 -13.13 -1.19 -10.25
N GLN A 38 -14.06 -0.68 -11.06
CA GLN A 38 -14.83 -1.54 -11.97
C GLN A 38 -13.92 -2.03 -13.13
N ARG A 39 -14.14 -3.27 -13.58
CA ARG A 39 -13.51 -3.79 -14.81
C ARG A 39 -13.89 -2.89 -15.98
N ASP A 40 -12.85 -2.33 -16.61
CA ASP A 40 -12.83 -1.48 -17.81
C ASP A 40 -13.96 -0.45 -17.96
N PRO A 41 -13.65 0.86 -17.92
CA PRO A 41 -14.65 1.89 -18.20
C PRO A 41 -15.32 1.63 -19.55
N LYS A 42 -16.65 1.74 -19.61
CA LYS A 42 -17.34 1.95 -20.89
C LYS A 42 -16.71 3.15 -21.58
N GLU A 43 -16.34 2.99 -22.86
CA GLU A 43 -15.73 4.03 -23.71
C GLU A 43 -16.43 5.39 -23.51
N GLY A 44 -15.64 6.44 -23.28
CA GLY A 44 -16.12 7.83 -23.23
C GLY A 44 -16.35 8.44 -21.84
N SER A 45 -16.04 7.74 -20.74
CA SER A 45 -16.19 8.27 -19.38
C SER A 45 -14.85 8.72 -18.77
N ASN A 46 -14.81 9.88 -18.10
CA ASN A 46 -13.65 10.41 -17.34
C ASN A 46 -13.24 9.55 -16.12
N ILE A 47 -13.75 8.32 -16.05
CA ILE A 47 -13.58 7.36 -14.95
C ILE A 47 -12.11 7.00 -14.77
N LYS A 48 -11.33 6.86 -15.86
CA LYS A 48 -9.90 6.55 -15.78
C LYS A 48 -9.11 7.64 -15.04
N ALA A 49 -9.44 8.91 -15.25
CA ALA A 49 -8.82 10.03 -14.55
C ALA A 49 -9.13 10.01 -13.05
N ALA A 50 -10.40 9.80 -12.71
CA ALA A 50 -10.84 9.68 -11.32
C ALA A 50 -10.18 8.50 -10.58
N HIS A 51 -9.93 7.38 -11.26
CA HIS A 51 -9.29 6.20 -10.64
C HIS A 51 -7.83 6.45 -10.25
N TRP A 52 -7.01 7.01 -11.13
CA TRP A 52 -5.61 7.24 -10.77
C TRP A 52 -5.49 8.36 -9.73
N GLN A 53 -6.35 9.38 -9.78
CA GLN A 53 -6.40 10.44 -8.76
C GLN A 53 -6.73 9.88 -7.38
N LEU A 54 -7.66 8.93 -7.30
CA LEU A 54 -7.98 8.20 -6.08
C LEU A 54 -6.76 7.42 -5.55
N LYS A 55 -6.12 6.62 -6.42
CA LYS A 55 -4.91 5.87 -6.05
C LYS A 55 -3.80 6.81 -5.57
N HIS A 56 -3.60 7.94 -6.25
CA HIS A 56 -2.59 8.93 -5.87
C HIS A 56 -2.92 9.58 -4.52
N ALA A 57 -4.19 9.92 -4.24
CA ALA A 57 -4.59 10.45 -2.93
C ALA A 57 -4.30 9.46 -1.79
N MET A 58 -4.54 8.16 -2.00
CA MET A 58 -4.15 7.11 -1.06
C MET A 58 -2.63 7.01 -0.89
N ARG A 59 -1.89 6.99 -2.01
CA ARG A 59 -0.42 7.02 -2.02
C ARG A 59 0.13 8.18 -1.20
N LYS A 60 -0.44 9.38 -1.28
CA LYS A 60 -0.03 10.53 -0.46
C LYS A 60 -0.24 10.31 1.03
N GLY A 61 -1.34 9.64 1.41
CA GLY A 61 -1.61 9.25 2.80
C GLY A 61 -0.54 8.28 3.33
N PHE A 62 -0.18 7.27 2.54
CA PHE A 62 0.83 6.29 2.92
C PHE A 62 2.26 6.84 2.86
N HIS A 63 2.57 7.65 1.85
CA HIS A 63 3.87 8.29 1.64
C HIS A 63 4.37 8.99 2.91
N ARG A 64 3.53 9.81 3.56
CA ARG A 64 3.90 10.54 4.78
C ARG A 64 4.29 9.59 5.90
N GLN A 65 3.54 8.51 6.07
CA GLN A 65 3.79 7.50 7.10
C GLN A 65 5.04 6.66 6.78
N LEU A 66 5.24 6.30 5.52
CA LEU A 66 6.42 5.55 5.06
C LEU A 66 7.69 6.39 5.15
N LYS A 67 7.64 7.68 4.80
CA LYS A 67 8.75 8.63 4.99
C LYS A 67 9.15 8.73 6.45
N GLN A 68 8.15 8.79 7.36
CA GLN A 68 8.40 8.78 8.79
C GLN A 68 8.97 7.43 9.26
N GLN A 69 8.43 6.31 8.76
CA GLN A 69 8.95 4.98 9.08
C GLN A 69 10.42 4.85 8.67
N TRP A 70 10.77 5.32 7.47
CA TRP A 70 12.14 5.34 6.98
C TRP A 70 13.07 6.15 7.89
N SER A 71 12.58 7.30 8.38
CA SER A 71 13.37 8.21 9.22
C SER A 71 13.58 7.72 10.65
N VAL A 72 12.82 6.73 11.14
CA VAL A 72 12.98 6.18 12.50
C VAL A 72 13.57 4.77 12.52
N THR A 73 13.69 4.12 11.36
CA THR A 73 14.16 2.73 11.27
C THR A 73 15.68 2.69 11.11
N PRO A 74 16.46 2.25 12.12
CA PRO A 74 17.91 2.45 12.14
C PRO A 74 18.68 1.81 10.98
N PHE A 75 18.24 0.65 10.48
CA PHE A 75 18.92 -0.02 9.37
C PHE A 75 18.60 0.59 7.99
N LEU A 76 17.46 1.30 7.87
CA LEU A 76 17.09 2.09 6.68
C LEU A 76 17.74 3.46 6.64
N GLN A 77 18.17 3.98 7.79
CA GLN A 77 18.90 5.23 7.86
C GLN A 77 20.28 5.09 7.23
N ASP A 78 20.63 6.08 6.41
CA ASP A 78 21.96 6.24 5.83
C ASP A 78 22.98 6.44 6.96
N SER A 79 23.75 5.40 7.27
CA SER A 79 25.02 5.58 7.96
C SER A 79 26.05 5.96 6.90
N ALA A 80 26.60 7.17 7.03
CA ALA A 80 27.38 7.92 6.03
C ALA A 80 28.64 7.24 5.45
N ASN A 81 28.93 5.97 5.76
CA ASN A 81 30.20 5.32 5.46
C ASN A 81 30.11 4.01 4.67
N THR A 82 28.95 3.61 4.15
CA THR A 82 28.86 2.42 3.29
C THR A 82 27.74 2.58 2.27
N GLN A 83 28.02 2.21 1.02
CA GLN A 83 27.04 2.25 -0.08
C GLN A 83 25.98 1.17 0.18
N LYS A 84 24.96 1.51 0.98
CA LYS A 84 23.92 0.58 1.38
C LYS A 84 22.88 0.45 0.26
N PRO A 85 22.27 -0.74 0.11
CA PRO A 85 21.19 -0.97 -0.85
C PRO A 85 19.86 -0.30 -0.43
N TYR A 86 19.82 0.48 0.66
CA TYR A 86 18.66 1.28 1.07
C TYR A 86 18.90 2.78 0.90
N GLN A 87 19.95 3.16 0.17
CA GLN A 87 20.18 4.57 -0.13
C GLN A 87 18.99 5.14 -0.89
N VAL A 88 18.37 6.14 -0.29
CA VAL A 88 17.18 6.82 -0.80
C VAL A 88 17.43 7.31 -2.22
N ASP A 89 18.59 7.93 -2.47
CA ASP A 89 18.95 8.45 -3.79
C ASP A 89 19.15 7.35 -4.85
N LEU A 90 19.68 6.18 -4.46
CA LEU A 90 19.83 5.04 -5.37
C LEU A 90 18.47 4.49 -5.79
N LEU A 91 17.57 4.26 -4.83
CA LEU A 91 16.21 3.78 -5.10
C LEU A 91 15.39 4.81 -5.89
N ALA A 92 15.47 6.08 -5.51
CA ALA A 92 14.83 7.21 -6.20
C ALA A 92 15.23 7.31 -7.68
N LYS A 93 16.51 7.02 -7.98
CA LYS A 93 17.04 7.00 -9.35
C LYS A 93 16.58 5.76 -10.12
N GLU A 94 16.51 4.61 -9.45
CA GLU A 94 16.09 3.33 -10.04
C GLU A 94 14.60 3.32 -10.41
N PHE A 95 13.74 3.82 -9.53
CA PHE A 95 12.28 3.83 -9.70
C PHE A 95 11.75 5.21 -10.15
N GLN A 96 12.44 5.87 -11.07
CA GLN A 96 12.01 7.17 -11.60
C GLN A 96 10.92 7.03 -12.67
N LEU A 97 9.91 7.90 -12.58
CA LEU A 97 8.96 8.19 -13.65
C LEU A 97 8.96 9.72 -13.82
N PRO A 98 9.91 10.29 -14.57
CA PRO A 98 10.14 11.74 -14.59
C PRO A 98 8.84 12.53 -14.80
N PRO A 99 8.57 13.56 -13.98
CA PRO A 99 9.46 14.18 -12.99
C PRO A 99 9.51 13.49 -11.60
N TRP A 100 8.83 12.36 -11.42
CA TRP A 100 8.71 11.67 -10.13
C TRP A 100 9.89 10.73 -9.86
N ARG A 101 10.32 10.67 -8.60
CA ARG A 101 11.30 9.71 -8.10
C ARG A 101 10.72 8.91 -6.94
N PHE A 102 10.51 7.61 -7.11
CA PHE A 102 9.87 6.77 -6.10
C PHE A 102 10.90 5.98 -5.28
N VAL A 103 10.57 5.73 -4.01
CA VAL A 103 11.41 4.96 -3.08
C VAL A 103 10.56 3.85 -2.48
N PRO A 104 10.51 2.65 -3.09
CA PRO A 104 9.87 1.49 -2.52
C PRO A 104 10.66 0.91 -1.35
N LEU A 105 9.97 0.51 -0.28
CA LEU A 105 10.58 -0.16 0.87
C LEU A 105 10.88 -1.64 0.60
N VAL A 106 9.97 -2.32 -0.09
CA VAL A 106 10.05 -3.75 -0.42
C VAL A 106 10.37 -3.87 -1.89
N THR A 107 11.57 -4.36 -2.20
CA THR A 107 12.07 -4.46 -3.58
C THR A 107 12.62 -5.84 -3.89
N GLY A 108 12.69 -6.17 -5.18
CA GLY A 108 13.27 -7.42 -5.64
C GLY A 108 14.75 -7.56 -5.36
N ARG A 109 15.49 -6.45 -5.42
CA ARG A 109 16.93 -6.43 -5.13
C ARG A 109 17.21 -6.91 -3.71
N LEU A 110 16.35 -6.54 -2.78
CA LEU A 110 16.53 -6.78 -1.36
C LEU A 110 16.02 -8.15 -0.91
N GLN A 111 15.40 -8.91 -1.83
CA GLN A 111 14.81 -10.22 -1.56
C GLN A 111 13.95 -10.17 -0.29
N LEU A 112 13.01 -9.22 -0.23
CA LEU A 112 12.10 -9.06 0.90
C LEU A 112 10.74 -9.65 0.55
N VAL A 113 10.11 -10.30 1.52
CA VAL A 113 8.70 -10.71 1.47
C VAL A 113 7.88 -9.85 2.42
N THR A 114 6.62 -9.63 2.06
CA THR A 114 5.71 -8.78 2.83
C THR A 114 4.38 -9.46 3.06
N GLY A 115 3.81 -9.23 4.25
CA GLY A 115 2.43 -9.52 4.57
C GLY A 115 1.68 -8.29 5.01
N ILE A 116 0.40 -8.23 4.65
CA ILE A 116 -0.51 -7.20 5.14
C ILE A 116 -1.78 -7.80 5.75
N ASP A 117 -2.18 -7.26 6.90
CA ASP A 117 -3.52 -7.44 7.47
C ASP A 117 -4.27 -6.11 7.35
N ILE A 118 -5.37 -6.10 6.61
CA ILE A 118 -6.18 -4.91 6.36
C ILE A 118 -7.44 -4.97 7.22
N LEU A 119 -7.60 -4.02 8.12
CA LEU A 119 -8.90 -3.69 8.72
C LEU A 119 -9.57 -2.60 7.88
N LEU A 120 -10.65 -2.96 7.20
CA LEU A 120 -11.44 -2.06 6.37
C LEU A 120 -12.76 -1.72 7.07
N GLN A 121 -12.84 -0.51 7.62
CA GLN A 121 -14.06 0.03 8.21
C GLN A 121 -14.81 0.90 7.21
N ARG A 122 -16.10 0.64 7.02
CA ARG A 122 -16.93 1.32 6.01
C ARG A 122 -18.32 1.66 6.55
N LEU A 123 -18.99 2.62 5.92
CA LEU A 123 -20.34 3.06 6.33
C LEU A 123 -21.44 2.01 6.09
N ASP A 124 -21.17 1.00 5.27
CA ASP A 124 -22.16 0.04 4.80
C ASP A 124 -22.39 -1.11 5.80
N ASN A 125 -23.64 -1.56 5.96
CA ASN A 125 -23.96 -2.74 6.77
C ASN A 125 -23.61 -4.04 6.03
N ALA A 126 -22.95 -4.98 6.72
CA ALA A 126 -22.33 -6.18 6.16
C ALA A 126 -23.29 -7.28 5.63
N SER A 127 -24.47 -6.95 5.10
CA SER A 127 -25.50 -7.92 4.70
C SER A 127 -25.74 -7.97 3.19
N SER A 128 -24.96 -8.78 2.45
CA SER A 128 -25.40 -9.64 1.32
C SER A 128 -24.23 -10.08 0.40
N SER A 129 -24.46 -11.12 -0.41
CA SER A 129 -23.49 -11.76 -1.31
C SER A 129 -23.02 -10.87 -2.49
N VAL A 130 -23.75 -9.78 -2.79
CA VAL A 130 -23.40 -8.80 -3.84
C VAL A 130 -22.10 -8.04 -3.51
N TRP A 131 -21.66 -8.08 -2.24
CA TRP A 131 -20.58 -7.26 -1.70
C TRP A 131 -19.18 -7.85 -1.80
N SER A 132 -19.02 -9.17 -2.01
CA SER A 132 -17.67 -9.77 -2.11
C SER A 132 -16.90 -9.21 -3.31
N GLY A 133 -17.57 -9.00 -4.44
CA GLY A 133 -16.93 -8.43 -5.64
C GLY A 133 -16.52 -6.96 -5.49
N ASP A 134 -17.25 -6.18 -4.68
CA ASP A 134 -16.88 -4.79 -4.37
C ASP A 134 -15.67 -4.71 -3.44
N ILE A 135 -15.64 -5.59 -2.41
CA ILE A 135 -14.52 -5.70 -1.46
C ILE A 135 -13.23 -6.06 -2.21
N ASP A 136 -13.25 -7.09 -3.05
CA ASP A 136 -12.07 -7.52 -3.81
C ASP A 136 -11.51 -6.37 -4.68
N ASN A 137 -12.39 -5.57 -5.31
CA ASN A 137 -12.00 -4.40 -6.11
C ASN A 137 -11.43 -3.24 -5.26
N ARG A 138 -11.95 -3.03 -4.05
CA ARG A 138 -11.42 -2.03 -3.11
C ARG A 138 -10.06 -2.44 -2.55
N ILE A 139 -9.89 -3.73 -2.23
CA ILE A 139 -8.60 -4.29 -1.80
C ILE A 139 -7.57 -4.16 -2.92
N LYS A 140 -7.94 -4.49 -4.15
CA LYS A 140 -7.07 -4.23 -5.30
C LYS A 140 -6.64 -2.76 -5.37
N THR A 141 -7.57 -1.83 -5.16
CA THR A 141 -7.26 -0.39 -5.17
C THR A 141 -6.30 0.00 -4.03
N ILE A 142 -6.44 -0.59 -2.84
CA ILE A 142 -5.51 -0.42 -1.71
C ILE A 142 -4.12 -0.95 -2.10
N ILE A 143 -4.01 -2.17 -2.63
CA ILE A 143 -2.73 -2.78 -3.02
C ILE A 143 -2.05 -1.96 -4.12
N ASP A 144 -2.79 -1.58 -5.17
CA ASP A 144 -2.27 -0.71 -6.24
C ASP A 144 -1.74 0.63 -5.67
N ALA A 145 -2.34 1.15 -4.59
CA ALA A 145 -1.89 2.38 -3.90
C ALA A 145 -0.70 2.16 -2.94
N LEU A 146 -0.34 0.92 -2.61
CA LEU A 146 0.89 0.59 -1.88
C LEU A 146 2.10 0.41 -2.81
N GLU A 147 1.84 0.13 -4.10
CA GLU A 147 2.84 -0.06 -5.15
C GLU A 147 3.36 1.26 -5.75
N VAL A 148 4.60 1.25 -6.22
CA VAL A 148 5.13 2.24 -7.17
C VAL A 148 4.17 2.34 -8.37
N PRO A 149 3.76 3.55 -8.79
CA PRO A 149 2.84 3.70 -9.92
C PRO A 149 3.48 3.24 -11.22
N ARG A 150 2.64 2.83 -12.18
CA ARG A 150 3.07 2.46 -13.53
C ARG A 150 3.00 3.68 -14.46
N SER A 151 3.70 3.64 -15.59
CA SER A 151 3.72 4.76 -16.55
C SER A 151 2.32 5.16 -17.07
N ASN A 152 1.35 4.25 -17.04
CA ASN A 152 -0.03 4.50 -17.46
C ASN A 152 -0.97 4.96 -16.32
N ASP A 153 -0.45 5.21 -15.11
CA ASP A 153 -1.21 5.70 -13.95
C ASP A 153 -1.43 7.23 -13.95
N GLY A 154 -1.35 7.89 -15.11
CA GLY A 154 -1.68 9.33 -15.24
C GLY A 154 -0.62 10.29 -14.67
N TYR A 155 0.55 9.79 -14.28
CA TYR A 155 1.63 10.61 -13.70
C TYR A 155 2.32 11.56 -14.69
N ALA A 156 2.10 11.38 -15.99
CA ALA A 156 2.63 12.28 -17.03
C ALA A 156 2.08 13.71 -16.92
N GLU A 157 0.90 13.89 -16.31
CA GLU A 157 0.22 15.18 -16.14
C GLU A 157 0.40 15.77 -14.74
N LEU A 158 1.11 15.08 -13.85
CA LEU A 158 1.32 15.48 -12.46
C LEU A 158 2.76 15.92 -12.21
N THR A 159 2.92 16.90 -11.33
CA THR A 159 4.21 17.32 -10.79
C THR A 159 4.27 17.04 -9.29
N PRO A 160 5.38 16.50 -8.77
CA PRO A 160 5.53 16.30 -7.33
C PRO A 160 5.52 17.62 -6.58
N ASP A 161 4.87 17.66 -5.42
CA ASP A 161 5.04 18.74 -4.46
C ASP A 161 6.45 18.70 -3.84
N SER A 162 6.88 19.80 -3.19
CA SER A 162 8.21 19.90 -2.58
C SER A 162 8.51 18.84 -1.50
N HIS A 163 7.47 18.25 -0.90
CA HIS A 163 7.60 17.19 0.11
C HIS A 163 7.52 15.78 -0.45
N GLU A 164 7.18 15.66 -1.74
CA GLU A 164 6.91 14.42 -2.48
C GLU A 164 8.08 13.97 -3.34
N ASP A 165 9.22 14.67 -3.28
CA ASP A 165 10.44 14.30 -3.96
C ASP A 165 11.59 14.05 -2.95
N PRO A 166 11.98 12.78 -2.69
CA PRO A 166 11.44 11.55 -3.29
C PRO A 166 10.11 11.08 -2.66
N PHE A 167 9.37 10.28 -3.41
CA PHE A 167 8.06 9.72 -3.03
C PHE A 167 8.18 8.27 -2.51
N PHE A 168 8.02 8.08 -1.21
CA PHE A 168 8.05 6.75 -0.57
C PHE A 168 6.80 5.89 -0.86
N CYS A 169 7.03 4.65 -1.28
CA CYS A 169 6.04 3.59 -1.52
C CYS A 169 6.35 2.36 -0.66
N LEU A 170 5.36 1.50 -0.41
CA LEU A 170 5.60 0.27 0.34
C LEU A 170 6.25 -0.78 -0.57
N LEU A 171 5.64 -1.05 -1.71
CA LEU A 171 6.02 -2.14 -2.61
C LEU A 171 6.59 -1.56 -3.91
N GLU A 172 7.69 -2.14 -4.40
CA GLU A 172 8.08 -2.01 -5.81
C GLU A 172 6.99 -2.60 -6.70
N ASN A 173 6.55 -3.82 -6.38
CA ASN A 173 5.55 -4.57 -7.12
C ASN A 173 4.73 -5.47 -6.18
N ASP A 174 3.46 -5.71 -6.51
CA ASP A 174 2.55 -6.55 -5.73
C ASP A 174 2.98 -8.03 -5.66
N ARG A 175 3.87 -8.50 -6.54
CA ARG A 175 4.44 -9.86 -6.47
C ARG A 175 5.22 -10.18 -5.19
N TYR A 176 5.66 -9.16 -4.43
CA TYR A 176 6.37 -9.33 -3.15
C TYR A 176 5.43 -9.44 -1.95
N LEU A 177 4.12 -9.48 -2.22
CA LEU A 177 3.10 -9.68 -1.22
C LEU A 177 2.79 -11.17 -1.12
N ASN A 178 3.11 -11.80 0.00
CA ASN A 178 2.96 -13.24 0.22
C ASN A 178 1.79 -13.58 1.16
N HIS A 179 1.32 -12.59 1.92
CA HIS A 179 0.18 -12.74 2.81
C HIS A 179 -0.74 -11.52 2.71
N VAL A 180 -2.02 -11.77 2.45
CA VAL A 180 -3.07 -10.75 2.53
C VAL A 180 -4.25 -11.31 3.31
N ALA A 181 -4.51 -10.72 4.47
CA ALA A 181 -5.75 -10.95 5.21
C ALA A 181 -6.55 -9.66 5.27
N VAL A 182 -7.87 -9.78 5.18
CA VAL A 182 -8.78 -8.64 5.25
C VAL A 182 -9.88 -8.94 6.24
N GLU A 183 -10.09 -8.01 7.17
CA GLU A 183 -11.21 -7.96 8.09
C GLU A 183 -12.06 -6.73 7.76
N THR A 184 -13.38 -6.92 7.71
CA THR A 184 -14.32 -5.81 7.44
C THR A 184 -15.18 -5.53 8.66
N ALA A 185 -15.42 -4.24 8.92
CA ALA A 185 -16.23 -3.77 10.02
C ALA A 185 -17.01 -2.50 9.65
N ASN A 186 -17.98 -2.13 10.50
CA ASN A 186 -18.72 -0.89 10.33
C ASN A 186 -17.86 0.29 10.84
N LEU A 187 -17.88 1.40 10.10
CA LEU A 187 -17.36 2.69 10.51
C LEU A 187 -18.47 3.46 11.23
N LEU A 188 -18.24 3.83 12.49
CA LEU A 188 -19.27 4.44 13.35
C LEU A 188 -19.10 5.94 13.54
N ASP A 189 -17.96 6.51 13.15
CA ASP A 189 -17.53 7.88 13.45
C ASP A 189 -17.23 8.71 12.19
N ALA A 190 -17.87 8.38 11.06
CA ALA A 190 -17.59 9.06 9.80
C ALA A 190 -17.91 10.57 9.86
N PRO A 191 -17.18 11.43 9.12
CA PRO A 191 -17.50 12.85 9.04
C PRO A 191 -18.90 13.12 8.48
N ASP A 192 -19.51 14.22 8.91
CA ASP A 192 -20.79 14.68 8.37
C ASP A 192 -20.70 14.86 6.85
N GLY A 193 -21.68 14.29 6.13
CA GLY A 193 -21.75 14.36 4.67
C GLY A 193 -20.85 13.35 3.93
N ALA A 194 -20.17 12.43 4.62
CA ALA A 194 -19.47 11.33 3.98
C ALA A 194 -20.43 10.42 3.19
N ASP A 195 -20.03 10.03 1.98
CA ASP A 195 -20.76 9.07 1.15
C ASP A 195 -20.30 7.61 1.41
N MET A 196 -21.00 6.64 0.83
CA MET A 196 -20.71 5.19 0.99
C MET A 196 -19.35 4.76 0.42
N SER A 197 -18.63 5.64 -0.27
CA SER A 197 -17.24 5.37 -0.67
C SER A 197 -16.26 5.65 0.46
N TYR A 198 -16.64 6.41 1.49
CA TYR A 198 -15.77 6.73 2.61
C TYR A 198 -15.41 5.49 3.43
N ALA A 199 -14.13 5.34 3.72
CA ALA A 199 -13.59 4.25 4.51
C ALA A 199 -12.48 4.71 5.45
N ASP A 200 -12.32 3.99 6.55
CA ASP A 200 -11.12 4.00 7.38
C ASP A 200 -10.40 2.67 7.17
N VAL A 201 -9.14 2.74 6.76
CA VAL A 201 -8.31 1.60 6.39
C VAL A 201 -7.09 1.61 7.30
N ARG A 202 -6.94 0.55 8.09
CA ARG A 202 -5.71 0.29 8.84
C ARG A 202 -5.04 -0.95 8.29
N ILE A 203 -3.76 -0.83 7.95
CA ILE A 203 -2.96 -1.89 7.34
C ILE A 203 -1.82 -2.19 8.30
N LYS A 204 -1.82 -3.40 8.87
CA LYS A 204 -0.66 -3.94 9.57
C LYS A 204 0.29 -4.48 8.51
N VAL A 205 1.53 -4.01 8.50
CA VAL A 205 2.57 -4.42 7.55
C VAL A 205 3.62 -5.23 8.29
N ARG A 206 3.99 -6.39 7.74
CA ARG A 206 5.07 -7.24 8.22
C ARG A 206 6.05 -7.49 7.07
N ILE A 207 7.33 -7.23 7.29
CA ILE A 207 8.39 -7.39 6.28
C ILE A 207 9.52 -8.22 6.88
N ARG A 208 10.05 -9.17 6.10
CA ARG A 208 11.25 -9.91 6.44
C ARG A 208 12.09 -10.24 5.20
N PRO A 209 13.37 -10.60 5.35
CA PRO A 209 14.14 -11.24 4.30
C PRO A 209 13.50 -12.55 3.83
N ASP A 210 13.38 -12.72 2.52
CA ASP A 210 13.11 -13.99 1.84
C ASP A 210 14.33 -14.91 1.93
N ASN A 211 15.48 -14.36 1.53
CA ASN A 211 16.79 -14.97 1.59
C ASN A 211 17.74 -13.99 2.26
N LEU A 212 18.52 -14.47 3.23
CA LEU A 212 19.48 -13.60 3.92
C LEU A 212 20.66 -13.29 2.99
N ILE A 213 20.78 -12.02 2.61
CA ILE A 213 21.89 -11.48 1.82
C ILE A 213 22.51 -10.30 2.58
N TRP A 214 23.75 -9.94 2.27
CA TRP A 214 24.41 -8.77 2.89
C TRP A 214 23.54 -7.51 2.84
N ASP A 215 22.78 -7.40 1.76
CA ASP A 215 21.93 -6.26 1.46
C ASP A 215 20.64 -6.20 2.29
N ASN A 216 20.25 -7.23 3.04
CA ASN A 216 19.05 -7.21 3.88
C ASN A 216 19.30 -7.59 5.35
N ILE A 217 20.56 -7.60 5.76
CA ILE A 217 20.93 -7.72 7.17
C ILE A 217 20.32 -6.56 7.96
N GLY A 218 19.42 -6.89 8.88
CA GLY A 218 18.76 -5.93 9.79
C GLY A 218 17.25 -5.80 9.61
N PHE A 219 16.67 -6.42 8.58
CA PHE A 219 15.22 -6.64 8.46
C PHE A 219 14.76 -7.86 9.27
#